data_AF-A0A2V9BMU4-F1
#
_entry.id   AF-A0A2V9BMU4-F1
#
_cell.length_a   1.000
_cell.length_b   1.000
_cell.length_c   1.000
_cell.angle_alpha   90.00
_cell.angle_beta   90.00
_cell.angle_gamma   90.00
#
_symmetry.space_group_name_H-M   'P 1'
#
loop_
_entity.id
_entity.type
_entity.pdbx_description
1 polymer ?
#
loop_
_entity_poly.entity_id
_entity_poly.type
_entity_poly.pdbx_seq_one_letter_code
_entity_poly.pdbx_strand_id
1 'polypeptide(L)'
;MNFRNVAVVYRKELTEWLRDRRTLISTVLVPLLAFPILMVGMTSLMTVMIGKAEKETAKVMIIGGEDSPQVVEKLRQVKDVEIVPYEEDWKKRISEKEIRAAVDIPKGFDAALAQGKELTVKIYFYQGEIKSSFGANHVEKFFNDYRDSVVSGRLASRNLPAAILKPFEVKQENVAPPEKVSGAALGGLLGYMVILLSMTGAIYPAIDLTAGEKERGTMETILSSP
;
A
#
# COMPACT_ATOMS: atom_id res chain seq x y z
N MET A 1 -5.60 -39.67 -37.79
CA MET A 1 -5.19 -39.74 -36.37
C MET A 1 -6.28 -40.46 -35.59
N ASN A 2 -6.00 -41.61 -34.99
CA ASN A 2 -7.03 -42.38 -34.28
C ASN A 2 -7.18 -41.84 -32.85
N PHE A 3 -8.25 -41.10 -32.58
CA PHE A 3 -8.52 -40.47 -31.28
C PHE A 3 -8.50 -41.47 -30.11
N ARG A 4 -8.81 -42.75 -30.37
CA ARG A 4 -8.76 -43.80 -29.36
C ARG A 4 -7.34 -44.09 -28.88
N ASN A 5 -6.36 -44.08 -29.78
CA ASN A 5 -4.95 -44.29 -29.43
C ASN A 5 -4.38 -43.08 -28.67
N VAL A 6 -4.73 -41.87 -29.12
CA VAL A 6 -4.35 -40.62 -28.42
C VAL A 6 -4.88 -40.61 -26.98
N ALA A 7 -6.14 -41.02 -26.78
CA ALA A 7 -6.75 -41.08 -25.45
C ALA A 7 -6.07 -42.11 -24.53
N VAL A 8 -5.63 -43.26 -25.08
CA VAL A 8 -4.91 -44.28 -24.30
C VAL A 8 -3.57 -43.74 -23.80
N VAL A 9 -2.79 -43.10 -24.67
CA VAL A 9 -1.50 -42.50 -24.31
C VAL A 9 -1.71 -41.37 -23.30
N TYR A 10 -2.65 -40.44 -23.56
CA TYR A 10 -2.97 -39.35 -22.64
C TYR A 10 -3.33 -39.85 -21.24
N ARG A 11 -4.18 -40.89 -21.15
CA ARG A 11 -4.57 -41.45 -19.86
C ARG A 11 -3.39 -42.09 -19.12
N LYS A 12 -2.47 -42.74 -19.82
CA LYS A 12 -1.24 -43.30 -19.23
C LYS A 12 -0.40 -42.19 -18.62
N GLU A 13 -0.03 -41.19 -19.43
CA GLU A 13 0.83 -40.08 -19.01
C GLU A 13 0.21 -39.26 -17.87
N LEU A 14 -1.10 -38.97 -17.94
CA LEU A 14 -1.81 -38.28 -16.87
C LEU A 14 -1.81 -39.10 -15.57
N THR A 15 -1.96 -40.43 -15.66
CA THR A 15 -1.94 -41.30 -14.48
C THR A 15 -0.55 -41.39 -13.86
N GLU A 16 0.50 -41.40 -14.68
CA GLU A 16 1.90 -41.39 -14.21
C GLU A 16 2.22 -40.07 -13.51
N TRP A 17 1.85 -38.93 -14.12
CA TRP A 17 2.03 -37.61 -13.51
C TRP A 17 1.24 -37.46 -12.20
N LEU A 18 -0.02 -37.90 -12.17
CA LEU A 18 -0.85 -37.82 -10.97
C LEU A 18 -0.36 -38.74 -9.82
N ARG A 19 0.44 -39.77 -10.12
CA ARG A 19 1.01 -40.67 -9.11
C ARG A 19 2.29 -40.13 -8.49
N ASP A 20 3.01 -39.25 -9.18
CA ASP A 20 4.15 -38.56 -8.61
C ASP A 20 3.69 -37.44 -7.66
N ARG A 21 3.37 -37.87 -6.44
CA ARG A 21 2.93 -36.99 -5.35
C ARG A 21 3.95 -35.91 -5.03
N ARG A 22 5.25 -36.19 -5.18
CA ARG A 22 6.29 -35.20 -4.87
C ARG A 22 6.23 -34.05 -5.87
N THR A 23 6.14 -34.39 -7.15
CA THR A 23 6.03 -33.40 -8.23
C THR A 23 4.70 -32.66 -8.16
N LEU A 24 3.58 -33.33 -7.91
CA LEU A 24 2.28 -32.66 -7.71
C LEU A 24 2.28 -31.70 -6.51
N ILE A 25 2.86 -32.12 -5.38
CA ILE A 25 2.92 -31.29 -4.19
C ILE A 25 3.75 -30.04 -4.48
N SER A 26 4.95 -30.17 -5.06
CA SER A 26 5.83 -29.04 -5.30
C SER A 26 5.35 -28.11 -6.41
N THR A 27 4.70 -28.64 -7.45
CA THR A 27 4.30 -27.85 -8.63
C THR A 27 2.90 -27.27 -8.54
N VAL A 28 1.96 -27.94 -7.86
CA VAL A 28 0.56 -27.51 -7.77
C VAL A 28 0.20 -27.09 -6.35
N LEU A 29 0.36 -27.98 -5.36
CA LEU A 29 -0.16 -27.74 -4.01
C LEU A 29 0.62 -26.64 -3.28
N VAL A 30 1.95 -26.63 -3.40
CA VAL A 30 2.81 -25.66 -2.73
C VAL A 30 2.53 -24.25 -3.24
N PRO A 31 2.56 -23.92 -4.54
CA PRO A 31 2.19 -22.59 -4.99
C PRO A 31 0.77 -22.20 -4.56
N LEU A 32 -0.21 -23.11 -4.70
CA LEU A 32 -1.61 -22.89 -4.36
C LEU A 32 -1.84 -22.49 -2.91
N LEU A 33 -1.09 -23.06 -1.96
CA LEU A 33 -1.22 -22.74 -0.54
C LEU A 33 -0.20 -21.71 -0.07
N ALA A 34 1.05 -21.84 -0.49
CA ALA A 34 2.14 -20.98 -0.04
C ALA A 34 1.95 -19.54 -0.51
N PHE A 35 1.51 -19.29 -1.75
CA PHE A 35 1.34 -17.91 -2.22
C PHE A 35 0.24 -17.14 -1.47
N PRO A 36 -0.98 -17.68 -1.28
CA PRO A 36 -1.98 -17.00 -0.44
C PRO A 36 -1.51 -16.81 1.00
N ILE A 37 -0.89 -17.83 1.61
CA ILE A 37 -0.39 -17.74 3.00
C ILE A 37 0.68 -16.66 3.12
N LEU A 38 1.65 -16.65 2.21
CA LEU A 38 2.71 -15.63 2.17
C LEU A 38 2.13 -14.24 1.92
N MET A 39 1.15 -14.11 1.02
CA MET A 39 0.51 -12.82 0.73
C MET A 39 -0.27 -12.29 1.94
N VAL A 40 -1.11 -13.11 2.58
CA VAL A 40 -1.86 -12.73 3.79
C VAL A 40 -0.90 -12.42 4.94
N GLY A 41 0.16 -13.23 5.11
CA GLY A 41 1.22 -12.98 6.09
C GLY A 41 1.95 -11.67 5.83
N MET A 42 2.34 -11.40 4.58
CA MET A 42 3.07 -10.19 4.20
C MET A 42 2.18 -8.93 4.36
N THR A 43 0.92 -8.99 3.93
CA THR A 43 -0.02 -7.86 4.02
C THR A 43 -0.36 -7.53 5.47
N SER A 44 -0.59 -8.53 6.31
CA SER A 44 -0.82 -8.31 7.75
C SER A 44 0.41 -7.70 8.44
N LEU A 45 1.62 -8.21 8.16
CA LEU A 45 2.87 -7.64 8.68
C LEU A 45 3.07 -6.20 8.20
N MET A 46 2.86 -5.91 6.91
CA MET A 46 2.93 -4.55 6.37
C MET A 46 1.93 -3.62 7.06
N THR A 47 0.68 -4.06 7.25
CA THR A 47 -0.36 -3.27 7.92
C THR A 47 0.06 -2.91 9.35
N VAL A 48 0.61 -3.87 10.09
CA VAL A 48 1.13 -3.63 11.45
C VAL A 48 2.33 -2.67 11.43
N MET A 49 3.26 -2.82 10.49
CA MET A 49 4.42 -1.93 10.37
C MET A 49 4.00 -0.49 10.02
N ILE A 50 3.07 -0.34 9.08
CA ILE A 50 2.53 0.97 8.67
C ILE A 50 1.80 1.62 9.84
N GLY A 51 0.90 0.89 10.52
CA GLY A 51 0.16 1.43 11.66
C GLY A 51 1.05 1.77 12.87
N LYS A 52 2.20 1.09 13.04
CA LYS A 52 3.22 1.49 14.03
C LYS A 52 3.93 2.77 13.63
N ALA A 53 4.30 2.91 12.35
CA ALA A 53 4.97 4.09 11.82
C ALA A 53 4.07 5.33 11.85
N GLU A 54 2.76 5.17 11.65
CA GLU A 54 1.77 6.25 11.76
C GLU A 54 1.61 6.73 13.20
N LYS A 55 1.65 5.83 14.19
CA LYS A 55 1.52 6.16 15.62
C LYS A 55 2.81 6.69 16.25
N GLU A 56 3.91 6.67 15.53
CA GLU A 56 5.19 7.19 16.02
C GLU A 56 5.14 8.72 15.99
N THR A 57 5.57 9.37 17.07
CA THR A 57 5.57 10.84 17.16
C THR A 57 6.53 11.41 16.12
N ALA A 58 6.00 12.20 15.20
CA ALA A 58 6.79 12.79 14.13
C ALA A 58 7.55 14.02 14.64
N LYS A 59 8.88 14.01 14.56
CA LYS A 59 9.71 15.19 14.83
C LYS A 59 9.51 16.22 13.72
N VAL A 60 9.01 17.40 14.07
CA VAL A 60 8.72 18.48 13.12
C VAL A 60 9.43 19.76 13.55
N MET A 61 10.05 20.44 12.59
CA MET A 61 10.62 21.77 12.79
C MET A 61 9.62 22.85 12.38
N ILE A 62 9.63 23.96 13.11
CA ILE A 62 8.91 25.18 12.72
C ILE A 62 9.93 26.18 12.18
N ILE A 63 9.66 26.69 10.98
CA ILE A 63 10.41 27.76 10.32
C ILE A 63 9.55 29.02 10.45
N GLY A 64 10.06 30.03 11.16
CA GLY A 64 9.30 31.25 11.45
C GLY A 64 8.30 31.07 12.60
N GLY A 65 7.16 31.75 12.53
CA GLY A 65 6.10 31.66 13.55
C GLY A 65 6.39 32.36 14.89
N GLU A 66 7.53 33.03 15.05
CA GLU A 66 7.92 33.76 16.28
C GLU A 66 6.87 34.82 16.68
N ASP A 67 6.30 35.51 15.69
CA ASP A 67 5.26 36.52 15.86
C ASP A 67 3.83 35.94 15.94
N SER A 68 3.69 34.62 16.06
CA SER A 68 2.38 33.94 16.02
C SER A 68 2.29 32.83 17.08
N PRO A 69 2.30 33.20 18.37
CA PRO A 69 2.34 32.23 19.47
C PRO A 69 1.08 31.36 19.55
N GLN A 70 -0.08 31.80 19.03
CA GLN A 70 -1.32 31.04 19.15
C GLN A 70 -1.29 29.75 18.33
N VAL A 71 -0.84 29.84 17.07
CA VAL A 71 -0.74 28.67 16.18
C VAL A 71 0.38 27.74 16.63
N VAL A 72 1.51 28.30 17.08
CA VAL A 72 2.67 27.51 17.54
C VAL A 72 2.31 26.72 18.80
N GLU A 73 1.64 27.33 19.77
CA GLU A 73 1.23 26.65 21.00
C GLU A 73 0.21 25.54 20.72
N LYS A 74 -0.77 25.80 19.85
CA LYS A 74 -1.73 24.76 19.43
C LYS A 74 -1.07 23.61 18.68
N LEU A 75 -0.07 23.89 17.86
CA LEU A 75 0.68 22.86 17.14
C LEU A 75 1.51 21.99 18.11
N ARG A 76 2.09 22.58 19.16
CA ARG A 76 2.82 21.85 20.22
C ARG A 76 1.94 20.89 21.03
N GLN A 77 0.62 21.12 21.07
CA GLN A 77 -0.34 20.27 21.78
C GLN A 77 -0.80 19.06 20.96
N VAL A 78 -0.39 18.95 19.69
CA VAL A 78 -0.71 17.80 18.84
C VAL A 78 0.09 16.58 19.32
N LYS A 79 -0.61 15.53 19.77
CA LYS A 79 0.01 14.34 20.37
C LYS A 79 0.97 13.59 19.44
N ASP A 80 0.70 13.61 18.14
CA ASP A 80 1.44 12.83 17.14
C ASP A 80 2.60 13.63 16.51
N VAL A 81 2.89 14.82 17.04
CA VAL A 81 3.94 15.74 16.55
C VAL A 81 4.82 16.22 17.71
N GLU A 82 6.12 16.01 17.59
CA GLU A 82 7.12 16.54 18.51
C GLU A 82 7.82 17.73 17.85
N ILE A 83 7.65 18.93 18.42
CA ILE A 83 8.28 20.14 17.87
C ILE A 83 9.73 20.27 18.36
N VAL A 84 10.67 20.16 17.44
CA VAL A 84 12.10 20.33 17.71
C VAL A 84 12.55 21.77 17.41
N PRO A 85 13.64 22.27 18.05
CA PRO A 85 14.17 23.60 17.80
C PRO A 85 14.52 23.83 16.32
N TYR A 86 14.42 25.08 15.88
CA TYR A 86 14.83 25.47 14.53
C TYR A 86 16.36 25.42 14.39
N GLU A 87 16.82 24.82 13.30
CA GLU A 87 18.22 24.82 12.87
C GLU A 87 18.29 25.10 11.36
N GLU A 88 19.32 25.81 10.89
CA GLU A 88 19.41 26.26 9.48
C GLU A 88 19.52 25.11 8.47
N ASP A 89 20.01 23.95 8.90
CA ASP A 89 20.22 22.75 8.08
C ASP A 89 19.00 21.82 8.05
N TRP A 90 17.81 22.29 8.44
CA TRP A 90 16.56 21.52 8.48
C TRP A 90 16.29 20.71 7.19
N LYS A 91 16.63 21.23 6.00
CA LYS A 91 16.49 20.50 4.72
C LYS A 91 17.32 19.22 4.68
N LYS A 92 18.56 19.32 5.16
CA LYS A 92 19.49 18.21 5.24
C LYS A 92 19.00 17.20 6.27
N ARG A 93 18.52 17.67 7.43
CA ARG A 93 17.97 16.82 8.49
C ARG A 93 16.70 16.05 8.10
N ILE A 94 15.85 16.63 7.24
CA ILE A 94 14.73 15.89 6.60
C ILE A 94 15.29 14.81 5.67
N SER A 95 16.27 15.15 4.84
CA SER A 95 16.87 14.22 3.87
C SER A 95 17.64 13.07 4.55
N GLU A 96 18.26 13.35 5.69
CA GLU A 96 18.98 12.41 6.56
C GLU A 96 18.05 11.67 7.54
N LYS A 97 16.74 11.95 7.50
CA LYS A 97 15.68 11.27 8.28
C LYS A 97 15.75 11.50 9.79
N GLU A 98 16.46 12.55 10.22
CA GLU A 98 16.51 12.96 11.62
C GLU A 98 15.18 13.62 12.06
N ILE A 99 14.59 14.39 11.16
CA ILE A 99 13.27 14.99 11.32
C ILE A 99 12.35 14.53 10.19
N ARG A 100 11.04 14.54 10.45
CA ARG A 100 10.02 14.01 9.54
C ARG A 100 9.42 15.08 8.65
N ALA A 101 9.27 16.31 9.13
CA ALA A 101 8.81 17.42 8.32
C ALA A 101 9.32 18.76 8.87
N ALA A 102 9.25 19.81 8.06
CA ALA A 102 9.37 21.18 8.52
C ALA A 102 8.17 21.99 8.02
N VAL A 103 7.65 22.87 8.85
CA VAL A 103 6.55 23.76 8.50
C VAL A 103 7.00 25.21 8.53
N ASP A 104 6.77 25.91 7.41
CA ASP A 104 7.08 27.33 7.24
C ASP A 104 5.81 28.15 7.44
N ILE A 105 5.79 28.84 8.59
CA ILE A 105 4.69 29.70 9.02
C ILE A 105 5.08 31.14 8.64
N PRO A 106 4.32 31.79 7.74
CA PRO A 106 4.66 33.14 7.28
C PRO A 106 4.62 34.15 8.45
N LYS A 107 5.45 35.19 8.34
CA LYS A 107 5.51 36.26 9.36
C LYS A 107 4.15 36.93 9.54
N GLY A 108 3.79 37.21 10.79
CA GLY A 108 2.51 37.85 11.14
C GLY A 108 1.28 36.99 10.87
N PHE A 109 1.41 35.65 10.91
CA PHE A 109 0.31 34.72 10.65
C PHE A 109 -0.94 35.01 11.49
N ASP A 110 -0.81 35.15 12.82
CA ASP A 110 -1.95 35.40 13.71
C ASP A 110 -2.63 36.75 13.41
N ALA A 111 -1.85 37.80 13.12
CA ALA A 111 -2.37 39.13 12.81
C ALA A 111 -3.06 39.19 11.44
N ALA A 112 -2.46 38.57 10.41
CA ALA A 112 -3.04 38.49 9.08
C ALA A 112 -4.31 37.61 9.07
N LEU A 113 -4.32 36.55 9.89
CA LEU A 113 -5.51 35.74 10.13
C LEU A 113 -6.61 36.56 10.81
N ALA A 114 -6.31 37.39 11.81
CA ALA A 114 -7.31 38.27 12.41
C ALA A 114 -7.90 39.28 11.40
N GLN A 115 -7.08 39.76 10.46
CA GLN A 115 -7.50 40.68 9.38
C GLN A 115 -8.25 39.99 8.23
N GLY A 116 -8.36 38.66 8.22
CA GLY A 116 -9.01 37.92 7.15
C GLY A 116 -8.18 37.86 5.85
N LYS A 117 -6.87 38.10 5.92
CA LYS A 117 -5.97 37.94 4.78
C LYS A 117 -5.68 36.46 4.51
N GLU A 118 -5.55 36.12 3.24
CA GLU A 118 -5.12 34.80 2.82
C GLU A 118 -3.62 34.61 3.10
N LEU A 119 -3.26 33.42 3.57
CA LEU A 119 -1.91 33.04 3.96
C LEU A 119 -1.61 31.65 3.43
N THR A 120 -0.36 31.42 3.05
CA THR A 120 0.11 30.11 2.60
C THR A 120 1.11 29.57 3.62
N VAL A 121 0.79 28.41 4.19
CA VAL A 121 1.70 27.63 5.03
C VAL A 121 2.34 26.57 4.14
N LYS A 122 3.67 26.42 4.19
CA LYS A 122 4.39 25.41 3.40
C LYS A 122 4.86 24.28 4.30
N ILE A 123 4.63 23.04 3.87
CA ILE A 123 5.09 21.84 4.57
C ILE A 123 6.15 21.17 3.69
N TYR A 124 7.35 21.02 4.23
CA TYR A 124 8.46 20.33 3.59
C TYR A 124 8.61 18.95 4.19
N PHE A 125 8.68 17.93 3.34
CA PHE A 125 8.82 16.53 3.75
C PHE A 125 9.54 15.74 2.66
N TYR A 126 10.00 14.54 3.01
CA TYR A 126 10.64 13.61 2.09
C TYR A 126 9.63 12.57 1.59
N GLN A 127 9.17 12.74 0.35
CA GLN A 127 8.18 11.85 -0.27
C GLN A 127 8.64 10.38 -0.39
N GLY A 128 9.95 10.14 -0.43
CA GLY A 128 10.52 8.78 -0.47
C GLY A 128 10.46 8.04 0.88
N GLU A 129 10.04 8.71 1.96
CA GLU A 129 9.95 8.12 3.29
C GLU A 129 8.51 8.17 3.84
N ILE A 130 7.99 7.00 4.19
CA ILE A 130 6.64 6.84 4.75
C ILE A 130 6.47 7.63 6.06
N LYS A 131 7.44 7.54 6.98
CA LYS A 131 7.39 8.27 8.27
C LYS A 131 7.37 9.79 8.08
N SER A 132 8.13 10.29 7.11
CA SER A 132 8.14 11.71 6.76
C SER A 132 6.78 12.16 6.21
N SER A 133 6.18 11.33 5.34
CA SER A 133 4.84 11.57 4.80
C SER A 133 3.76 11.58 5.89
N PHE A 134 3.82 10.68 6.88
CA PHE A 134 2.91 10.72 8.03
C PHE A 134 3.06 12.00 8.87
N GLY A 135 4.31 12.42 9.14
CA GLY A 135 4.56 13.69 9.82
C GLY A 135 3.96 14.88 9.09
N ALA A 136 4.11 14.93 7.76
CA ALA A 136 3.50 15.97 6.93
C ALA A 136 1.96 15.94 7.02
N ASN A 137 1.35 14.76 6.93
CA ASN A 137 -0.10 14.59 7.01
C ASN A 137 -0.66 15.02 8.38
N HIS A 138 0.05 14.77 9.48
CA HIS A 138 -0.36 15.22 10.81
C HIS A 138 -0.37 16.75 10.90
N VAL A 139 0.69 17.40 10.38
CA VAL A 139 0.78 18.87 10.34
C VAL A 139 -0.29 19.45 9.42
N GLU A 140 -0.48 18.89 8.24
CA GLU A 140 -1.52 19.33 7.29
C GLU A 140 -2.92 19.21 7.90
N LYS A 141 -3.23 18.08 8.53
CA LYS A 141 -4.49 17.87 9.25
C LYS A 141 -4.69 18.92 10.33
N PHE A 142 -3.68 19.21 11.13
CA PHE A 142 -3.73 20.27 12.12
C PHE A 142 -4.09 21.63 11.50
N PHE A 143 -3.42 22.04 10.42
CA PHE A 143 -3.71 23.33 9.78
C PHE A 143 -5.10 23.38 9.13
N ASN A 144 -5.58 22.26 8.58
CA ASN A 144 -6.95 22.15 8.07
C ASN A 144 -7.99 22.26 9.19
N ASP A 145 -7.80 21.55 10.31
CA ASP A 145 -8.68 21.62 11.47
C ASP A 145 -8.66 23.03 12.09
N TYR A 146 -7.48 23.65 12.16
CA TYR A 146 -7.31 25.02 12.63
C TYR A 146 -8.04 26.03 11.72
N ARG A 147 -7.88 25.89 10.40
CA ARG A 147 -8.62 26.69 9.41
C ARG A 147 -10.12 26.55 9.62
N ASP A 148 -10.63 25.32 9.70
CA ASP A 148 -12.05 25.04 9.85
C ASP A 148 -12.60 25.62 11.17
N SER A 149 -11.82 25.56 12.26
CA SER A 149 -12.15 26.18 13.55
C SER A 149 -12.23 27.71 13.45
N VAL A 150 -11.27 28.35 12.78
CA VAL A 150 -11.24 29.81 12.58
C VAL A 150 -12.42 30.27 11.73
N VAL A 151 -12.72 29.55 10.64
CA VAL A 151 -13.85 29.87 9.78
C VAL A 151 -15.17 29.70 10.54
N SER A 152 -15.32 28.62 11.30
CA SER A 152 -16.51 28.38 12.13
C SER A 152 -16.72 29.48 13.17
N GLY A 153 -15.66 29.94 13.83
CA GLY A 153 -15.72 31.07 14.77
C GLY A 153 -16.13 32.39 14.11
N ARG A 154 -15.67 32.65 12.88
CA ARG A 154 -16.07 33.84 12.10
C ARG A 154 -17.51 33.79 11.61
N LEU A 155 -18.03 32.61 11.29
CA LEU A 155 -19.44 32.44 10.94
C LEU A 155 -20.33 32.65 12.17
N ALA A 156 -19.93 32.07 13.31
CA ALA A 156 -20.65 32.23 14.56
C ALA A 156 -20.74 33.69 15.01
N SER A 157 -19.67 34.48 14.87
CA SER A 157 -19.68 35.92 15.21
C SER A 157 -20.57 36.76 14.29
N ARG A 158 -20.99 36.22 13.14
CA ARG A 158 -21.93 36.85 12.20
C ARG A 158 -23.31 36.18 12.20
N ASN A 159 -23.61 35.33 13.19
CA ASN A 159 -24.84 34.54 13.27
C ASN A 159 -25.13 33.69 12.01
N LEU A 160 -24.09 33.25 11.31
CA LEU A 160 -24.21 32.41 10.14
C LEU A 160 -24.11 30.92 10.51
N PRO A 161 -24.99 30.05 9.98
CA PRO A 161 -24.95 28.63 10.27
C PRO A 161 -23.72 27.93 9.64
N ALA A 162 -23.15 26.96 10.36
CA ALA A 162 -22.02 26.17 9.87
C ALA A 162 -22.33 25.36 8.58
N ALA A 163 -23.61 25.13 8.30
CA ALA A 163 -24.09 24.47 7.08
C ALA A 163 -23.67 25.19 5.78
N ILE A 164 -23.29 26.48 5.84
CA ILE A 164 -22.76 27.21 4.67
C ILE A 164 -21.45 26.61 4.16
N LEU A 165 -20.62 26.04 5.03
CA LEU A 165 -19.32 25.47 4.65
C LEU A 165 -19.42 24.07 4.04
N LYS A 166 -20.37 23.27 4.52
CA LYS A 166 -20.59 21.88 4.11
C LYS A 166 -22.09 21.67 3.85
N PRO A 167 -22.64 22.22 2.75
CA PRO A 167 -24.06 22.19 2.46
C PRO A 167 -24.59 20.79 2.16
N PHE A 168 -23.72 19.86 1.75
CA PHE A 168 -24.06 18.46 1.55
C PHE A 168 -22.84 17.59 1.85
N GLU A 169 -23.09 16.34 2.23
CA GLU A 169 -22.08 15.30 2.42
C GLU A 169 -22.28 14.24 1.33
N VAL A 170 -21.20 13.87 0.65
CA VAL A 170 -21.24 12.77 -0.33
C VAL A 170 -20.85 11.48 0.38
N LYS A 171 -21.79 10.56 0.51
CA LYS A 171 -21.55 9.21 1.03
C LYS A 171 -21.57 8.21 -0.11
N GLN A 172 -20.51 7.43 -0.24
CA GLN A 172 -20.48 6.29 -1.14
C GLN A 172 -20.81 5.04 -0.34
N GLU A 173 -21.85 4.33 -0.76
CA GLU A 173 -22.25 3.08 -0.13
C GLU A 173 -21.98 1.94 -1.11
N ASN A 174 -21.30 0.91 -0.62
CA ASN A 174 -21.05 -0.27 -1.41
C ASN A 174 -22.33 -1.13 -1.45
N VAL A 175 -22.92 -1.23 -2.63
CA VAL A 175 -24.11 -2.07 -2.87
C VAL A 175 -23.78 -3.57 -2.93
N ALA A 176 -22.50 -3.93 -3.05
CA ALA A 176 -22.07 -5.32 -3.08
C ALA A 176 -21.81 -5.83 -1.65
N PRO A 177 -22.31 -7.04 -1.32
CA PRO A 177 -21.93 -7.72 -0.09
C PRO A 177 -20.40 -7.87 0.02
N PRO A 178 -19.82 -7.81 1.22
CA PRO A 178 -18.37 -7.95 1.44
C PRO A 178 -17.76 -9.20 0.80
N GLU A 179 -18.53 -10.29 0.69
CA GLU A 179 -18.13 -11.56 0.09
C GLU A 179 -17.89 -11.43 -1.42
N LYS A 180 -18.62 -10.55 -2.12
CA LYS A 180 -18.39 -10.32 -3.56
C LYS A 180 -17.11 -9.51 -3.82
N VAL A 181 -16.80 -8.55 -2.94
CA VAL A 181 -15.58 -7.73 -3.05
C VAL A 181 -14.33 -8.58 -2.81
N SER A 182 -14.34 -9.33 -1.71
CA SER A 182 -13.28 -10.28 -1.37
C SER A 182 -13.19 -11.44 -2.38
N GLY A 183 -14.34 -11.93 -2.85
CA GLY A 183 -14.43 -12.94 -3.90
C GLY A 183 -13.84 -12.48 -5.23
N ALA A 184 -13.97 -11.20 -5.60
CA ALA A 184 -13.35 -10.66 -6.81
C ALA A 184 -11.82 -10.64 -6.71
N ALA A 185 -11.27 -10.22 -5.56
CA ALA A 185 -9.82 -10.23 -5.32
C ALA A 185 -9.25 -11.65 -5.33
N LEU A 186 -9.90 -12.59 -4.64
CA LEU A 186 -9.50 -14.00 -4.62
C LEU A 186 -9.69 -14.67 -6.00
N GLY A 187 -10.76 -14.34 -6.71
CA GLY A 187 -11.03 -14.83 -8.06
C GLY A 187 -9.96 -14.39 -9.06
N GLY A 188 -9.54 -13.13 -9.00
CA GLY A 188 -8.42 -12.61 -9.80
C GLY A 188 -7.10 -13.33 -9.49
N LEU A 189 -6.80 -13.55 -8.20
CA LEU A 189 -5.63 -14.30 -7.78
C LEU A 189 -5.68 -15.74 -8.30
N LEU A 190 -6.78 -16.46 -8.09
CA LEU A 190 -6.96 -17.83 -8.59
C LEU A 190 -6.83 -17.92 -10.10
N GLY A 191 -7.38 -16.95 -10.84
CA GLY A 191 -7.22 -16.87 -12.30
C GLY A 191 -5.75 -16.73 -12.71
N TYR A 192 -5.02 -15.82 -12.06
CA TYR A 192 -3.58 -15.66 -12.30
C TYR A 192 -2.77 -16.91 -11.93
N MET A 193 -3.15 -17.58 -10.83
CA MET A 193 -2.55 -18.83 -10.42
C MET A 193 -2.78 -19.95 -11.43
N VAL A 194 -3.97 -20.09 -11.99
CA VAL A 194 -4.26 -21.08 -13.03
C VAL A 194 -3.35 -20.85 -14.25
N ILE A 195 -3.14 -19.60 -14.65
CA ILE A 195 -2.22 -19.26 -15.75
C ILE A 195 -0.79 -19.69 -15.39
N LEU A 196 -0.29 -19.29 -14.22
CA LEU A 196 1.08 -19.63 -13.78
C LEU A 196 1.27 -21.14 -13.64
N LEU A 197 0.33 -21.85 -13.02
CA LEU A 197 0.37 -23.30 -12.84
C LEU A 197 0.30 -24.03 -14.18
N SER A 198 -0.44 -23.51 -15.15
CA SER A 198 -0.46 -24.07 -16.50
C SER A 198 0.90 -23.93 -17.18
N MET A 199 1.57 -22.79 -16.99
CA MET A 199 2.91 -22.55 -17.53
C MET A 199 3.97 -23.41 -16.84
N THR A 200 3.97 -23.50 -15.51
CA THR A 200 4.99 -24.24 -14.75
C THR A 200 4.75 -25.74 -14.68
N GLY A 201 3.49 -26.18 -14.66
CA GLY A 201 3.09 -27.58 -14.57
C GLY A 201 3.50 -28.40 -15.80
N ALA A 202 3.62 -27.78 -16.97
CA ALA A 202 4.06 -28.45 -18.19
C ALA A 202 5.60 -28.59 -18.29
N ILE A 203 6.36 -27.82 -17.51
CA ILE A 203 7.83 -27.78 -17.63
C ILE A 203 8.46 -29.11 -17.19
N TYR A 204 8.08 -29.64 -16.03
CA TYR A 204 8.68 -30.89 -15.51
C TYR A 204 8.37 -32.11 -16.38
N PRO A 205 7.12 -32.34 -16.83
CA PRO A 205 6.83 -33.38 -17.82
C PRO A 205 7.58 -33.18 -19.13
N ALA A 206 7.71 -31.94 -19.64
CA ALA A 206 8.47 -31.67 -20.85
C ALA A 206 9.96 -32.00 -20.70
N ILE A 207 10.54 -31.70 -19.53
CA ILE A 207 11.92 -32.07 -19.21
C ILE A 207 12.07 -33.60 -19.13
N ASP A 208 11.17 -34.31 -18.44
CA ASP A 208 11.23 -35.78 -18.33
C ASP A 208 11.05 -36.47 -19.70
N LEU A 209 10.11 -35.99 -20.53
CA LEU A 209 9.88 -36.51 -21.89
C LEU A 209 11.08 -36.28 -22.83
N THR A 210 11.83 -35.19 -22.66
CA THR A 210 12.95 -34.87 -23.56
C THR A 210 14.28 -35.38 -23.03
N ALA A 211 14.64 -35.00 -21.81
CA ALA A 211 15.90 -35.42 -21.19
C ALA A 211 15.83 -36.85 -20.65
N GLY A 212 14.71 -37.26 -20.06
CA GLY A 212 14.56 -38.61 -19.51
C GLY A 212 14.60 -39.70 -20.58
N GLU A 213 13.95 -39.50 -21.72
CA GLU A 213 14.02 -40.45 -22.85
C GLU A 213 15.42 -40.51 -23.49
N LYS A 214 16.17 -39.40 -23.46
CA LYS A 214 17.58 -39.38 -23.87
C LYS A 214 18.46 -40.16 -22.89
N GLU A 215 18.29 -39.94 -21.59
CA GLU A 215 19.05 -40.62 -20.53
C GLU A 215 18.78 -42.13 -20.49
N ARG A 216 17.55 -42.55 -20.82
CA ARG A 216 17.15 -43.97 -20.89
C ARG A 216 17.56 -44.66 -22.20
N GLY A 217 18.11 -43.93 -23.17
CA GLY A 217 18.52 -44.46 -24.48
C GLY A 217 17.36 -44.89 -25.37
N THR A 218 16.13 -44.48 -25.06
CA THR A 218 14.90 -44.89 -25.75
C THR A 218 14.48 -43.92 -26.85
N MET A 219 15.08 -42.73 -26.89
CA MET A 219 14.80 -41.70 -27.90
C MET A 219 14.99 -42.19 -29.34
N GLU A 220 16.03 -42.99 -29.62
CA GLU A 220 16.27 -43.57 -30.96
C GLU A 220 15.17 -44.54 -31.38
N THR A 221 14.62 -45.31 -30.44
CA THR A 221 13.53 -46.27 -30.70
C THR A 221 12.21 -45.55 -30.99
N ILE A 222 11.93 -44.44 -30.29
CA ILE A 222 10.76 -43.59 -30.53
C ILE A 222 10.85 -42.93 -31.91
N LEU A 223 12.03 -42.45 -32.32
CA LEU A 223 12.25 -41.77 -33.60
C LEU A 223 12.31 -42.73 -34.81
N SER A 224 12.64 -44.00 -34.59
CA SER A 224 12.72 -45.04 -35.64
C SER A 224 11.47 -45.90 -35.77
N SER A 225 10.51 -45.78 -34.85
CA SER A 225 9.20 -46.44 -34.94
C SER A 225 8.25 -45.61 -35.81
N PRO A 226 7.63 -46.18 -36.87
CA PRO A 226 6.76 -45.46 -37.81
C PRO A 226 5.43 -44.98 -37.23
#